data_AF-A0A937A9M8-F1
#
_entry.id   AF-A0A937A9M8-F1
#
_cell.length_a   1.000
_cell.length_b   1.000
_cell.length_c   1.000
_cell.angle_alpha   90.00
_cell.angle_beta   90.00
_cell.angle_gamma   90.00
#
_symmetry.space_group_name_H-M   'P 1'
#
loop_
_entity.id
_entity.type
_entity.pdbx_description
1 polymer ?
#
loop_
_entity_poly.entity_id
_entity_poly.type
_entity_poly.pdbx_seq_one_letter_code
_entity_poly.pdbx_strand_id
1 'polypeptide(L)'
;MANENPYNPPGAEVADIAGGTFVKHQVRRLSPHQNAKVSAVMFAVTSLIFLVPFGLFAAAFAPDGATGAGMGVGFLIFAPLIYLVVGYVMTVIACAIYNLIVKFTGGIEYESQVGDT
;
A
#
# COMPACT_ATOMS: atom_id res chain seq x y z
N MET A 1 -3.40 -9.97 34.01
CA MET A 1 -2.15 -10.39 33.37
C MET A 1 -1.56 -9.13 32.77
N ALA A 2 -0.35 -8.76 33.19
CA ALA A 2 0.25 -7.51 32.77
C ALA A 2 0.48 -7.51 31.24
N ASN A 3 0.43 -6.32 30.67
CA ASN A 3 0.60 -5.98 29.25
C ASN A 3 1.99 -6.38 28.69
N GLU A 4 2.30 -7.67 28.61
CA GLU A 4 3.60 -8.16 28.14
C GLU A 4 3.91 -7.87 26.67
N ASN A 5 2.95 -7.35 25.89
CA ASN A 5 3.21 -6.91 24.52
C ASN A 5 4.09 -5.64 24.53
N PRO A 6 5.38 -5.71 24.09
CA PRO A 6 6.29 -4.58 24.10
C PRO A 6 5.88 -3.44 23.15
N TYR A 7 4.89 -3.68 22.29
CA TYR A 7 4.33 -2.68 21.37
C TYR A 7 3.12 -1.93 21.95
N ASN A 8 2.61 -2.32 23.13
CA ASN A 8 1.52 -1.62 23.77
C ASN A 8 2.03 -0.34 24.48
N PRO A 9 1.50 0.85 24.19
CA PRO A 9 1.91 2.06 24.91
C PRO A 9 1.62 1.93 26.42
N PRO A 10 2.49 2.49 27.28
CA PRO A 10 2.27 2.51 28.73
C PRO A 10 0.94 3.20 29.06
N GLY A 11 0.02 2.48 29.72
CA GLY A 11 -1.28 3.01 30.14
C GLY A 11 -2.36 3.04 29.04
N ALA A 12 -2.20 2.26 27.96
CA ALA A 12 -3.25 2.13 26.96
C ALA A 12 -4.56 1.63 27.59
N GLU A 13 -5.68 2.22 27.19
CA GLU A 13 -7.01 1.76 27.58
C GLU A 13 -7.24 0.39 26.96
N VAL A 14 -7.38 -0.61 27.83
CA VAL A 14 -7.54 -1.99 27.45
C VAL A 14 -9.01 -2.36 27.56
N ALA A 15 -9.67 -2.48 26.41
CA ALA A 15 -11.08 -2.89 26.36
C ALA A 15 -11.16 -4.42 26.36
N ASP A 16 -11.84 -5.00 27.35
CA ASP A 16 -12.22 -6.42 27.33
C ASP A 16 -13.52 -6.54 26.53
N ILE A 17 -13.40 -6.99 25.28
CA ILE A 17 -14.54 -7.25 24.41
C ILE A 17 -14.54 -8.73 24.08
N ALA A 18 -15.56 -9.45 24.57
CA ALA A 18 -15.79 -10.87 24.27
C ALA A 18 -14.61 -11.81 24.59
N GLY A 19 -13.88 -11.56 25.70
CA GLY A 19 -12.77 -12.41 26.14
C GLY A 19 -11.44 -12.12 25.42
N GLY A 20 -11.42 -11.12 24.54
CA GLY A 20 -10.21 -10.56 23.94
C GLY A 20 -9.87 -9.22 24.57
N THR A 21 -8.59 -9.03 24.89
CA THR A 21 -8.04 -7.78 25.41
C THR A 21 -7.64 -6.91 24.22
N PHE A 22 -8.27 -5.75 23.99
CA PHE A 22 -7.99 -4.87 22.83
C PHE A 22 -7.36 -3.53 23.24
N VAL A 23 -6.44 -3.02 22.42
CA VAL A 23 -5.80 -1.72 22.58
C VAL A 23 -6.09 -0.84 21.37
N LYS A 24 -6.52 0.40 21.63
CA LYS A 24 -6.77 1.41 20.61
C LYS A 24 -5.46 2.12 20.21
N HIS A 25 -5.15 2.08 18.92
CA HIS A 25 -4.02 2.79 18.32
C HIS A 25 -4.51 3.87 17.35
N GLN A 26 -3.75 4.96 17.25
CA GLN A 26 -4.05 6.07 16.36
C GLN A 26 -2.84 6.41 15.50
N VAL A 27 -3.04 6.47 14.18
CA VAL A 27 -2.01 6.83 13.22
C VAL A 27 -1.88 8.36 13.17
N ARG A 28 -0.87 8.89 13.86
CA ARG A 28 -0.60 10.34 13.90
C ARG A 28 0.13 10.88 12.68
N ARG A 29 0.92 10.04 12.02
CA ARG A 29 1.73 10.43 10.86
C ARG A 29 2.03 9.23 9.99
N LEU A 30 1.88 9.40 8.69
CA LEU A 30 2.39 8.47 7.69
C LEU A 30 3.75 8.96 7.20
N SER A 31 4.78 8.10 7.31
CA SER A 31 6.11 8.37 6.74
C SER A 31 6.04 8.36 5.22
N PRO A 32 6.26 9.49 4.51
CA PRO A 32 6.05 9.54 3.07
C PRO A 32 6.96 8.58 2.31
N HIS A 33 8.25 8.55 2.65
CA HIS A 33 9.23 7.72 1.93
C HIS A 33 9.01 6.21 2.14
N GLN A 34 8.73 5.79 3.37
CA GLN A 34 8.56 4.36 3.66
C GLN A 34 7.27 3.82 3.04
N ASN A 35 6.15 4.56 3.19
CA ASN A 35 4.89 4.17 2.56
C ASN A 35 4.97 4.19 1.03
N ALA A 36 5.66 5.19 0.46
CA ALA A 36 5.83 5.29 -0.98
C ALA A 36 6.65 4.14 -1.56
N LYS A 37 7.72 3.66 -0.88
CA LYS A 37 8.45 2.47 -1.33
C LYS A 37 7.57 1.23 -1.36
N VAL A 38 6.83 0.97 -0.28
CA VAL A 38 5.94 -0.19 -0.19
C VAL A 38 4.88 -0.13 -1.28
N SER A 39 4.18 0.99 -1.40
CA SER A 39 3.13 1.16 -2.41
C SER A 39 3.67 1.10 -3.84
N ALA A 40 4.81 1.74 -4.13
CA ALA A 40 5.45 1.68 -5.45
C ALA A 40 5.80 0.25 -5.87
N VAL A 41 6.35 -0.55 -4.96
CA VAL A 41 6.63 -1.98 -5.23
C VAL A 41 5.32 -2.74 -5.46
N MET A 42 4.29 -2.50 -4.65
CA MET A 42 2.98 -3.13 -4.86
C MET A 42 2.38 -2.77 -6.22
N PHE A 43 2.41 -1.50 -6.63
CA PHE A 43 1.95 -1.06 -7.95
C PHE A 43 2.76 -1.69 -9.09
N ALA A 44 4.08 -1.74 -8.98
CA ALA A 44 4.95 -2.37 -9.96
C ALA A 44 4.63 -3.87 -10.12
N VAL A 45 4.56 -4.61 -9.01
CA VAL A 45 4.24 -6.05 -9.02
C VAL A 45 2.84 -6.29 -9.57
N THR A 46 1.86 -5.50 -9.13
CA THR A 46 0.47 -5.60 -9.64
C THR A 46 0.43 -5.35 -11.15
N SER A 47 1.10 -4.29 -11.62
CA SER A 47 1.18 -4.00 -13.04
C SER A 47 1.86 -5.12 -13.83
N LEU A 48 2.88 -5.80 -13.27
CA LEU A 48 3.53 -6.93 -13.91
C LEU A 48 2.58 -8.12 -14.05
N ILE A 49 1.83 -8.44 -12.99
CA ILE A 49 0.85 -9.54 -12.95
C ILE A 49 -0.27 -9.32 -13.97
N PHE A 50 -0.69 -8.08 -14.20
CA PHE A 50 -1.78 -7.79 -15.14
C PHE A 50 -1.27 -7.43 -16.54
N LEU A 51 -0.44 -6.40 -16.68
CA LEU A 51 -0.04 -5.86 -17.99
C LEU A 51 0.78 -6.86 -18.81
N VAL A 52 1.60 -7.71 -18.19
CA VAL A 52 2.43 -8.67 -18.96
C VAL A 52 1.57 -9.78 -19.58
N PRO A 53 0.73 -10.52 -18.83
CA PRO A 53 -0.15 -11.51 -19.45
C PRO A 53 -1.13 -10.91 -20.45
N PHE A 54 -1.74 -9.77 -20.13
CA PHE A 54 -2.67 -9.10 -21.06
C PHE A 54 -1.96 -8.58 -22.31
N GLY A 55 -0.76 -8.03 -22.18
CA GLY A 55 0.03 -7.57 -23.31
C GLY A 55 0.51 -8.71 -24.21
N LEU A 56 0.94 -9.84 -23.62
CA LEU A 56 1.29 -11.05 -24.37
C LEU A 56 0.06 -11.65 -25.08
N PHE A 57 -1.09 -11.69 -24.40
CA PHE A 57 -2.34 -12.15 -25.00
C PHE A 57 -2.74 -11.24 -26.17
N ALA A 58 -2.74 -9.92 -25.97
CA ALA A 58 -3.06 -8.97 -27.04
C ALA A 58 -2.11 -9.10 -28.23
N ALA A 59 -0.80 -9.31 -27.99
CA ALA A 59 0.18 -9.53 -29.04
C ALA A 59 -0.05 -10.85 -29.81
N ALA A 60 -0.49 -11.91 -29.14
CA ALA A 60 -0.74 -13.21 -29.76
C ALA A 60 -1.97 -13.23 -30.68
N PHE A 61 -2.95 -12.35 -30.45
CA PHE A 61 -4.20 -12.26 -31.22
C PHE A 61 -4.30 -11.02 -32.12
N ALA A 62 -3.24 -10.20 -32.19
CA ALA A 62 -3.22 -9.03 -33.04
C ALA A 62 -3.12 -9.43 -34.52
N PRO A 63 -3.92 -8.83 -35.43
CA PRO A 63 -3.73 -8.98 -36.87
C PRO A 63 -2.34 -8.58 -37.31
N ASP A 64 -1.79 -9.23 -38.34
CA ASP A 64 -0.47 -8.91 -38.88
C ASP A 64 -0.37 -7.42 -39.26
N GLY A 65 0.59 -6.72 -38.66
CA GLY A 65 0.80 -5.27 -38.85
C GLY A 65 0.00 -4.35 -37.90
N ALA A 66 -0.91 -4.90 -37.07
CA ALA A 66 -1.66 -4.14 -36.07
C ALA A 66 -0.85 -3.90 -34.77
N THR A 67 0.27 -4.60 -34.59
CA THR A 67 1.25 -4.36 -33.51
C THR A 67 2.08 -3.09 -33.79
N GLY A 68 1.42 -1.99 -34.13
CA GLY A 68 2.04 -0.70 -34.36
C GLY A 68 2.66 -0.16 -33.07
N ALA A 69 4.00 -0.11 -33.02
CA ALA A 69 4.89 0.70 -32.18
C ALA A 69 4.70 0.78 -30.64
N GLY A 70 3.58 0.38 -30.06
CA GLY A 70 3.23 0.62 -28.65
C GLY A 70 3.11 -0.62 -27.77
N MET A 71 2.90 -1.81 -28.34
CA MET A 71 2.80 -3.09 -27.61
C MET A 71 4.05 -3.98 -27.80
N GLY A 72 5.22 -3.36 -27.97
CA GLY A 72 6.48 -4.10 -28.06
C GLY A 72 6.98 -4.57 -26.69
N VAL A 73 8.03 -5.41 -26.68
CA VAL A 73 8.74 -5.86 -25.47
C VAL A 73 9.17 -4.67 -24.58
N GLY A 74 9.50 -3.52 -25.18
CA GLY A 74 9.79 -2.29 -24.45
C GLY A 74 8.63 -1.84 -23.56
N PHE A 75 7.39 -1.86 -24.04
CA PHE A 75 6.22 -1.48 -23.24
C PHE A 75 6.03 -2.39 -22.03
N LEU A 76 6.24 -3.70 -22.20
CA LEU A 76 6.13 -4.68 -21.13
C LEU A 76 7.17 -4.46 -20.01
N ILE A 77 8.32 -3.88 -20.33
CA ILE A 77 9.39 -3.56 -19.37
C ILE A 77 9.21 -2.16 -18.78
N PHE A 78 8.92 -1.16 -19.61
CA PHE A 78 8.82 0.23 -19.18
C PHE A 78 7.52 0.53 -18.43
N ALA A 79 6.40 -0.14 -18.76
CA ALA A 79 5.14 0.14 -18.09
C ALA A 79 5.21 -0.15 -16.57
N PRO A 80 5.72 -1.30 -16.09
CA PRO A 80 5.87 -1.52 -14.65
C PRO A 80 6.80 -0.52 -13.95
N LEU A 81 7.86 -0.06 -14.63
CA LEU A 81 8.77 0.96 -14.10
C LEU A 81 8.08 2.32 -13.97
N ILE A 82 7.26 2.70 -14.96
CA ILE A 82 6.45 3.92 -14.88
C ILE A 82 5.45 3.81 -13.74
N TYR A 83 4.76 2.68 -13.59
CA TYR A 83 3.83 2.44 -12.48
C TYR A 83 4.52 2.47 -11.11
N LEU A 84 5.76 2.01 -11.02
CA LEU A 84 6.58 2.14 -9.81
C LEU A 84 6.79 3.61 -9.45
N VAL A 85 7.25 4.43 -10.40
CA VAL A 85 7.54 5.86 -10.18
C VAL A 85 6.26 6.63 -9.87
N VAL A 86 5.20 6.41 -10.65
CA VAL A 86 3.90 7.07 -10.43
C VAL A 86 3.32 6.65 -9.09
N GLY A 87 3.32 5.36 -8.77
CA GLY A 87 2.88 4.84 -7.47
C GLY A 87 3.63 5.51 -6.32
N TYR A 88 4.96 5.61 -6.42
CA TYR A 88 5.79 6.30 -5.42
C TYR A 88 5.35 7.75 -5.23
N VAL A 89 5.29 8.54 -6.31
CA VAL A 89 4.99 9.98 -6.25
C VAL A 89 3.58 10.21 -5.70
N MET A 90 2.60 9.44 -6.16
CA MET A 90 1.22 9.55 -5.69
C MET A 90 1.09 9.22 -4.20
N THR A 91 1.80 8.20 -3.71
CA THR A 91 1.81 7.87 -2.28
C THR A 91 2.49 8.94 -1.44
N VAL A 92 3.58 9.55 -1.91
CA VAL A 92 4.22 10.67 -1.21
C VAL A 92 3.22 11.83 -1.06
N ILE A 93 2.52 12.17 -2.13
CA ILE A 93 1.49 13.22 -2.13
C ILE A 93 0.34 12.85 -1.18
N ALA A 94 -0.18 11.62 -1.25
CA ALA A 94 -1.25 11.15 -0.38
C ALA A 94 -0.85 11.19 1.11
N CYS A 95 0.39 10.79 1.44
CA CYS A 95 0.91 10.88 2.81
C CYS A 95 1.05 12.33 3.27
N ALA A 96 1.47 13.25 2.40
CA ALA A 96 1.55 14.67 2.70
C ALA A 96 0.15 15.26 3.00
N ILE A 97 -0.84 14.93 2.17
CA ILE A 97 -2.24 15.33 2.37
C ILE A 97 -2.78 14.74 3.68
N TYR A 98 -2.55 13.45 3.94
CA TYR A 98 -2.98 12.80 5.18
C TYR A 98 -2.41 13.51 6.41
N ASN A 99 -1.11 13.78 6.42
CA ASN A 99 -0.43 14.46 7.53
C ASN A 99 -0.90 15.92 7.72
N LEU A 100 -1.51 16.54 6.71
CA LEU A 100 -2.16 17.83 6.84
C LEU A 100 -3.55 17.69 7.48
N ILE A 101 -4.35 16.74 6.98
CA ILE A 101 -5.75 16.52 7.40
C ILE A 101 -5.84 15.95 8.82
N VAL A 102 -4.86 15.15 9.25
CA VAL A 102 -4.82 14.53 10.60
C VAL A 102 -4.91 15.56 11.73
N LYS A 103 -4.44 16.80 11.48
CA LYS A 103 -4.52 17.92 12.43
C LYS A 103 -5.95 18.36 12.72
N PHE A 104 -6.89 18.05 11.82
CA PHE A 104 -8.30 18.43 11.91
C PHE A 104 -9.21 17.24 12.22
N THR A 105 -8.86 16.04 11.77
CA THR A 105 -9.72 14.84 11.93
C THR A 105 -9.32 13.92 13.07
N GLY A 106 -8.14 14.11 13.67
CA GLY A 106 -7.60 13.19 14.69
C GLY A 106 -6.88 11.97 14.10
N GLY A 107 -7.09 11.65 12.82
CA GLY A 107 -6.40 10.55 12.14
C GLY A 107 -7.16 9.24 12.10
N ILE A 108 -6.49 8.19 11.65
CA ILE A 108 -7.08 6.86 11.53
C ILE A 108 -6.86 6.12 12.85
N GLU A 109 -7.94 5.59 13.41
CA GLU A 109 -7.94 4.76 14.60
C GLU A 109 -8.11 3.29 14.20
N TYR A 110 -7.38 2.41 14.87
CA TYR A 110 -7.55 0.97 14.73
C TYR A 110 -7.33 0.30 16.07
N GLU A 111 -8.00 -0.83 16.29
CA GLU A 111 -7.83 -1.65 17.48
C GLU A 111 -6.90 -2.81 17.14
N SER A 112 -5.98 -3.11 18.05
CA SER A 112 -5.17 -4.32 17.98
C SER A 112 -5.49 -5.21 19.17
N GLN A 113 -5.64 -6.51 18.93
CA GLN A 113 -5.78 -7.48 19.99
C GLN A 113 -4.43 -7.63 20.73
N VAL A 114 -4.48 -7.63 22.06
CA VAL A 114 -3.38 -7.95 22.96
C VAL A 114 -3.22 -9.48 22.97
N GLY A 115 -2.67 -9.99 21.86
CA GLY A 115 -2.13 -11.34 21.70
C GLY A 115 -3.15 -12.49 21.65
N ASP A 116 -2.96 -13.39 20.68
CA ASP A 116 -2.58 -14.77 20.97
C ASP A 116 -1.40 -15.09 20.04
N THR A 117 -0.22 -15.38 20.60
CA THR A 117 0.81 -16.17 19.90
C THR A 117 0.43 -17.64 19.98
#